data_AF-A0A918PT48-F1
#
_entry.id   AF-A0A918PT48-F1
#
_cell.length_a   1.000
_cell.length_b   1.000
_cell.length_c   1.000
_cell.angle_alpha   90.00
_cell.angle_beta   90.00
_cell.angle_gamma   90.00
#
_symmetry.space_group_name_H-M   'P 1'
#
loop_
_entity.id
_entity.type
_entity.pdbx_description
1 polymer ?
#
loop_
_entity_poly.entity_id
_entity_poly.type
_entity_poly.pdbx_seq_one_letter_code
_entity_poly.pdbx_strand_id
1 'polypeptide(L)'
;MADTLHSHHHEHEALNETPEVPVNVATGVEVVTFGCRLNSYESEVIRKTAASDGLDGAIIFNTCAVTNEAVRQARQAIRRARKENPDAKLIVTGCAAQTDPDTFANMPEVDYLIGNGDKAKSGAYALTPDSARIVVNDIFSVKETAGHLIDGLKDRARAYVEVQNGCDHRCTFCIIPYGRGNSRSAAAGDVVGQIQRLVGEGYNEVVLTGVDMTSWGADLPGTPQLGHLVARILKHVPDLKRLRLSSIDAAEIDDTLLKAFAEEERLAPYLHLSLQHGDDMILKRMKRRHSRADSIALVQKIRSVRPDIAFGADMIAGFPTETEAHFAGALSLVDACDLSFLHVFPFSPRPQTPAAKMPQHPRPLIKARAEQLRAKGAQALIRHLDRQSGREVMAVVEKPGFARAPDFTEVTFTGEATVGGLARLRITGHDGKRAHAKLIGAELI
;
A
#
# COMPACT_ATOMS: atom_id res chain seq x y z
N MET A 1 -0.26 4.02 41.13
CA MET A 1 0.43 2.96 40.37
C MET A 1 -0.25 2.94 39.01
N ALA A 2 0.31 3.70 38.08
CA ALA A 2 -0.34 4.07 36.83
C ALA A 2 0.33 3.29 35.69
N ASP A 3 -0.39 2.31 35.15
CA ASP A 3 -0.09 1.67 33.86
C ASP A 3 -0.54 2.61 32.73
N THR A 4 0.41 3.00 31.88
CA THR A 4 0.14 3.85 30.72
C THR A 4 0.02 3.00 29.46
N LEU A 5 -1.23 2.78 29.08
CA LEU A 5 -1.68 2.39 27.74
C LEU A 5 -0.90 3.14 26.65
N HIS A 6 -0.01 2.44 25.94
CA HIS A 6 0.57 2.90 24.67
C HIS A 6 -0.22 2.26 23.54
N SER A 7 -1.17 3.01 22.98
CA SER A 7 -2.01 2.58 21.87
C SER A 7 -1.32 2.84 20.53
N HIS A 8 -0.86 1.80 19.86
CA HIS A 8 -0.27 1.87 18.52
C HIS A 8 -1.36 1.96 17.42
N HIS A 9 -1.25 3.02 16.62
CA HIS A 9 -2.16 3.47 15.56
C HIS A 9 -1.74 2.92 14.19
N HIS A 10 -1.86 1.61 13.97
CA HIS A 10 -1.38 0.99 12.73
C HIS A 10 -2.50 0.75 11.72
N GLU A 11 -2.52 1.56 10.65
CA GLU A 11 -2.71 1.13 9.25
C GLU A 11 -2.83 2.32 8.27
N HIS A 12 -3.35 3.45 8.74
CA HIS A 12 -3.38 4.71 7.98
C HIS A 12 -2.24 5.68 8.38
N GLU A 13 -1.78 5.61 9.64
CA GLU A 13 -0.63 6.37 10.16
C GLU A 13 0.71 5.65 10.03
N ALA A 14 0.71 4.34 9.76
CA ALA A 14 1.91 3.50 9.64
C ALA A 14 2.85 3.91 8.48
N LEU A 15 2.41 4.80 7.58
CA LEU A 15 3.25 5.35 6.51
C LEU A 15 4.10 6.55 6.97
N ASN A 16 3.82 7.14 8.14
CA ASN A 16 4.50 8.34 8.67
C ASN A 16 5.12 8.14 10.06
N GLU A 17 4.76 7.09 10.80
CA GLU A 17 5.44 6.72 12.04
C GLU A 17 6.83 6.13 11.72
N THR A 18 7.85 6.61 12.43
CA THR A 18 9.19 6.03 12.29
C THR A 18 9.15 4.63 12.90
N PRO A 19 9.51 3.57 12.15
CA PRO A 19 9.54 2.22 12.67
C PRO A 19 10.43 2.14 13.92
N GLU A 20 10.05 1.29 14.87
CA GLU A 20 10.94 0.97 15.98
C GLU A 20 12.24 0.36 15.47
N VAL A 21 13.35 0.79 16.07
CA VAL A 21 14.68 0.30 15.73
C VAL A 21 15.00 -0.83 16.72
N PRO A 22 15.36 -2.04 16.22
CA PRO A 22 15.80 -3.13 17.09
C PRO A 22 17.03 -2.76 17.91
N VAL A 23 17.15 -3.31 19.11
CA VAL A 23 18.25 -3.04 20.06
C VAL A 23 18.92 -4.36 20.45
N ASN A 24 20.25 -4.38 20.53
CA ASN A 24 21.07 -5.55 20.89
C ASN A 24 20.78 -6.82 20.06
N VAL A 25 20.61 -6.68 18.74
CA VAL A 25 20.46 -7.81 17.82
C VAL A 25 21.78 -8.58 17.75
N ALA A 26 21.82 -9.73 18.43
CA ALA A 26 22.98 -10.63 18.45
C ALA A 26 22.82 -11.85 17.53
N THR A 27 21.58 -12.28 17.31
CA THR A 27 21.19 -13.44 16.48
C THR A 27 19.88 -13.14 15.77
N GLY A 28 19.62 -13.81 14.66
CA GLY A 28 18.46 -13.62 13.79
C GLY A 28 18.64 -12.48 12.78
N VAL A 29 17.57 -12.28 12.00
CA VAL A 29 17.47 -11.22 11.01
C VAL A 29 16.26 -10.35 11.32
N GLU A 30 16.51 -9.08 11.60
CA GLU A 30 15.47 -8.08 11.76
C GLU A 30 15.26 -7.28 10.48
N VAL A 31 14.01 -7.04 10.10
CA VAL A 31 13.67 -6.23 8.91
C VAL A 31 12.87 -5.01 9.33
N VAL A 32 13.46 -3.84 9.12
CA VAL A 32 12.85 -2.54 9.38
C VAL A 32 12.25 -2.01 8.07
N THR A 33 10.93 -1.91 8.01
CA THR A 33 10.19 -1.60 6.78
C THR A 33 9.76 -0.14 6.75
N PHE A 34 10.03 0.54 5.64
CA PHE A 34 9.56 1.91 5.38
C PHE A 34 8.64 1.92 4.16
N GLY A 35 7.61 2.78 4.18
CA GLY A 35 6.77 3.04 3.02
C GLY A 35 5.62 2.07 2.83
N CYS A 36 5.35 1.69 1.58
CA CYS A 36 4.03 1.20 1.17
C CYS A 36 3.72 -0.26 1.56
N ARG A 37 2.47 -0.67 1.34
CA ARG A 37 1.98 -2.05 1.54
C ARG A 37 2.82 -3.09 0.80
N LEU A 38 3.29 -2.75 -0.40
CA LEU A 38 4.16 -3.61 -1.19
C LEU A 38 5.52 -3.83 -0.50
N ASN A 39 6.10 -2.79 0.12
CA ASN A 39 7.31 -2.95 0.91
C ASN A 39 7.08 -3.88 2.11
N SER A 40 5.91 -3.82 2.78
CA SER A 40 5.59 -4.77 3.85
C SER A 40 5.53 -6.22 3.36
N TYR A 41 4.93 -6.46 2.21
CA TYR A 41 4.90 -7.80 1.60
C TYR A 41 6.33 -8.27 1.26
N GLU A 42 7.10 -7.42 0.58
CA GLU A 42 8.48 -7.74 0.19
C GLU A 42 9.41 -7.94 1.40
N SER A 43 9.14 -7.32 2.54
CA SER A 43 9.91 -7.55 3.77
C SER A 43 9.82 -8.99 4.27
N GLU A 44 8.70 -9.67 4.06
CA GLU A 44 8.59 -11.09 4.40
C GLU A 44 9.35 -11.98 3.42
N VAL A 45 9.42 -11.59 2.14
CA VAL A 45 10.29 -12.25 1.16
C VAL A 45 11.73 -12.11 1.61
N ILE A 46 12.13 -10.90 1.99
CA ILE A 46 13.47 -10.58 2.49
C ILE A 46 13.80 -11.44 3.72
N ARG A 47 12.91 -11.56 4.71
CA ARG A 47 13.13 -12.41 5.89
C ARG A 47 13.38 -13.86 5.49
N LYS A 48 12.52 -14.43 4.65
CA LYS A 48 12.63 -15.83 4.20
C LYS A 48 13.91 -16.07 3.40
N THR A 49 14.23 -15.18 2.47
CA THR A 49 15.46 -15.29 1.65
C THR A 49 16.70 -15.13 2.50
N ALA A 50 16.75 -14.13 3.39
CA ALA A 50 17.89 -13.91 4.29
C ALA A 50 18.13 -15.11 5.22
N ALA A 51 17.07 -15.69 5.79
CA ALA A 51 17.17 -16.90 6.60
C ALA A 51 17.65 -18.11 5.78
N SER A 52 17.16 -18.27 4.55
CA SER A 52 17.57 -19.37 3.65
C SER A 52 19.03 -19.23 3.21
N ASP A 53 19.52 -18.00 3.08
CA ASP A 53 20.90 -17.67 2.76
C ASP A 53 21.84 -17.79 3.97
N GLY A 54 21.31 -18.11 5.17
CA GLY A 54 22.09 -18.26 6.39
C GLY A 54 22.56 -16.95 7.01
N LEU A 55 21.90 -15.82 6.69
CA LEU A 55 22.21 -14.54 7.33
C LEU A 55 21.81 -14.59 8.81
N ASP A 56 22.71 -14.13 9.68
CA ASP A 56 22.53 -14.09 11.13
C ASP A 56 23.13 -12.79 11.70
N GLY A 57 22.56 -12.30 12.81
CA GLY A 57 23.00 -11.07 13.48
C GLY A 57 22.92 -9.81 12.60
N ALA A 58 21.80 -9.63 11.89
CA ALA A 58 21.67 -8.57 10.89
C ALA A 58 20.36 -7.77 11.01
N ILE A 59 20.42 -6.50 10.57
CA ILE A 59 19.26 -5.61 10.44
C ILE A 59 19.19 -5.16 8.98
N ILE A 60 18.07 -5.46 8.32
CA ILE A 60 17.80 -5.08 6.92
C ILE A 60 16.79 -3.93 6.89
N PHE A 61 17.17 -2.82 6.26
CA PHE A 61 16.30 -1.66 6.05
C PHE A 61 15.68 -1.72 4.66
N ASN A 62 14.38 -2.01 4.57
CA ASN A 62 13.62 -1.99 3.31
C ASN A 62 13.04 -0.58 3.08
N THR A 63 13.73 0.23 2.29
CA THR A 63 13.51 1.68 2.17
C THR A 63 12.47 2.06 1.12
N CYS A 64 11.88 3.25 1.28
CA CYS A 64 10.89 3.82 0.35
C CYS A 64 11.38 5.13 -0.27
N ALA A 65 11.16 5.29 -1.58
CA ALA A 65 11.56 6.47 -2.35
C ALA A 65 10.43 7.46 -2.64
N VAL A 66 9.18 7.18 -2.22
CA VAL A 66 8.00 7.97 -2.62
C VAL A 66 8.07 9.40 -2.08
N THR A 67 8.56 9.59 -0.86
CA THR A 67 8.68 10.91 -0.24
C THR A 67 10.11 11.15 0.28
N ASN A 68 10.55 12.40 0.29
CA ASN A 68 11.83 12.78 0.92
C ASN A 68 11.82 12.49 2.43
N GLU A 69 10.64 12.53 3.05
CA GLU A 69 10.46 12.24 4.47
C GLU A 69 10.74 10.77 4.79
N ALA A 70 10.23 9.82 3.98
CA ALA A 70 10.51 8.40 4.17
C ALA A 70 12.02 8.09 4.05
N VAL A 71 12.71 8.72 3.10
CA VAL A 71 14.18 8.60 2.96
C VAL A 71 14.89 9.19 4.19
N ARG A 72 14.44 10.35 4.69
CA ARG A 72 15.00 10.99 5.89
C ARG A 72 14.85 10.08 7.12
N GLN A 73 13.66 9.51 7.34
CA GLN A 73 13.37 8.61 8.45
C GLN A 73 14.23 7.34 8.39
N ALA A 74 14.35 6.72 7.21
CA ALA A 74 15.22 5.55 7.02
C ALA A 74 16.67 5.84 7.41
N ARG A 75 17.23 6.97 6.96
CA ARG A 75 18.60 7.38 7.33
C ARG A 75 18.76 7.64 8.83
N GLN A 76 17.74 8.17 9.49
CA GLN A 76 17.77 8.38 10.94
C GLN A 76 17.73 7.05 11.70
N ALA A 77 16.90 6.12 11.26
CA ALA A 77 16.79 4.78 11.83
C ALA A 77 18.09 3.99 11.67
N ILE A 78 18.75 4.04 10.51
CA ILE A 78 20.04 3.36 10.26
C ILE A 78 21.12 3.87 11.24
N ARG A 79 21.24 5.20 11.42
CA ARG A 79 22.21 5.79 12.36
C ARG A 79 21.96 5.34 13.79
N ARG A 80 20.68 5.34 14.20
CA ARG A 80 20.26 4.89 15.52
C ARG A 80 20.58 3.40 15.72
N ALA A 81 20.28 2.57 14.72
CA ALA A 81 20.53 1.14 14.77
C ALA A 81 22.01 0.83 14.93
N ARG A 82 22.92 1.53 14.24
CA ARG A 82 24.36 1.35 14.44
C ARG A 82 24.80 1.67 15.86
N LYS A 83 24.24 2.71 16.46
CA LYS A 83 24.52 3.08 17.86
C LYS A 83 24.03 2.01 18.84
N GLU A 84 22.85 1.44 18.58
CA GLU A 84 22.18 0.45 19.43
C GLU A 84 22.66 -0.99 19.16
N ASN A 85 23.31 -1.24 18.03
CA ASN A 85 23.78 -2.55 17.57
C ASN A 85 25.15 -2.41 16.88
N PRO A 86 26.25 -2.18 17.64
CA PRO A 86 27.57 -1.92 17.06
C PRO A 86 28.07 -3.03 16.14
N ASP A 87 27.79 -4.28 16.51
CA ASP A 87 28.32 -5.48 15.84
C ASP A 87 27.37 -6.08 14.78
N ALA A 88 26.12 -5.60 14.70
CA ALA A 88 25.15 -6.12 13.74
C ALA A 88 25.50 -5.69 12.31
N LYS A 89 25.26 -6.58 11.35
CA LYS A 89 25.34 -6.22 9.92
C LYS A 89 24.14 -5.35 9.56
N LEU A 90 24.37 -4.12 9.10
CA LEU A 90 23.33 -3.21 8.63
C LEU A 90 23.26 -3.21 7.11
N ILE A 91 22.19 -3.78 6.58
CA ILE A 91 21.97 -3.95 5.14
C ILE A 91 20.84 -3.02 4.72
N VAL A 92 21.01 -2.29 3.62
CA VAL A 92 19.99 -1.39 3.08
C VAL A 92 19.51 -1.89 1.73
N THR A 93 18.19 -1.89 1.51
CA THR A 93 17.56 -2.25 0.25
C THR A 93 16.28 -1.44 0.01
N GLY A 94 15.50 -1.80 -1.01
CA GLY A 94 14.23 -1.16 -1.36
C GLY A 94 14.35 -0.04 -2.39
N CYS A 95 13.24 0.66 -2.64
CA CYS A 95 13.16 1.65 -3.71
C CYS A 95 14.17 2.78 -3.54
N ALA A 96 14.43 3.27 -2.32
CA ALA A 96 15.33 4.41 -2.15
C ALA A 96 16.78 4.01 -2.43
N ALA A 97 17.19 2.83 -1.95
CA ALA A 97 18.48 2.22 -2.27
C ALA A 97 18.71 2.05 -3.78
N GLN A 98 17.64 1.74 -4.53
CA GLN A 98 17.71 1.61 -5.99
C GLN A 98 17.78 2.96 -6.72
N THR A 99 16.97 3.93 -6.32
CA THR A 99 16.84 5.21 -7.05
C THR A 99 17.96 6.20 -6.74
N ASP A 100 18.57 6.08 -5.56
CA ASP A 100 19.59 6.98 -5.05
C ASP A 100 20.59 6.19 -4.19
N PRO A 101 21.40 5.31 -4.82
CA PRO A 101 22.31 4.43 -4.10
C PRO A 101 23.39 5.21 -3.34
N ASP A 102 23.87 6.32 -3.90
CA ASP A 102 24.93 7.16 -3.31
C ASP A 102 24.54 7.69 -1.93
N THR A 103 23.27 8.04 -1.72
CA THR A 103 22.76 8.51 -0.42
C THR A 103 23.01 7.51 0.71
N PHE A 104 22.95 6.20 0.43
CA PHE A 104 23.15 5.14 1.43
C PHE A 104 24.56 4.56 1.39
N ALA A 105 25.18 4.46 0.21
CA ALA A 105 26.57 4.03 0.06
C ALA A 105 27.57 4.92 0.83
N ASN A 106 27.28 6.23 0.88
CA ASN A 106 28.09 7.21 1.61
C ASN A 106 27.82 7.24 3.12
N MET A 107 26.90 6.41 3.64
CA MET A 107 26.70 6.28 5.08
C MET A 107 27.73 5.29 5.65
N PRO A 108 28.59 5.70 6.59
CA PRO A 108 29.56 4.78 7.22
C PRO A 108 28.88 3.68 8.03
N GLU A 109 27.63 3.87 8.43
CA GLU A 109 26.87 2.88 9.19
C GLU A 109 26.41 1.67 8.34
N VAL A 110 26.37 1.79 7.01
CA VAL A 110 25.82 0.77 6.10
C VAL A 110 26.91 -0.20 5.66
N ASP A 111 26.73 -1.49 5.94
CA ASP A 111 27.69 -2.54 5.57
C ASP A 111 27.47 -3.03 4.14
N TYR A 112 26.21 -3.20 3.72
CA TYR A 112 25.85 -3.64 2.38
C TYR A 112 24.63 -2.90 1.84
N LEU A 113 24.65 -2.60 0.54
CA LEU A 113 23.55 -2.00 -0.21
C LEU A 113 23.11 -2.95 -1.32
N ILE A 114 21.86 -3.42 -1.27
CA ILE A 114 21.30 -4.36 -2.23
C ILE A 114 20.16 -3.67 -3.00
N GLY A 115 20.24 -3.69 -4.33
CA GLY A 115 19.26 -3.13 -5.24
C GLY A 115 17.87 -3.76 -5.07
N ASN A 116 16.84 -3.03 -5.47
CA ASN A 116 15.45 -3.45 -5.26
C ASN A 116 15.11 -4.74 -6.05
N GLY A 117 15.72 -4.93 -7.21
CA GLY A 117 15.54 -6.13 -8.04
C GLY A 117 16.32 -7.36 -7.55
N ASP A 118 17.30 -7.18 -6.66
CA ASP A 118 18.18 -8.25 -6.18
C ASP A 118 17.77 -8.78 -4.81
N LYS A 119 17.04 -7.99 -4.02
CA LYS A 119 16.66 -8.29 -2.62
C LYS A 119 15.87 -9.59 -2.39
N ALA A 120 15.29 -10.14 -3.44
CA ALA A 120 14.53 -11.39 -3.37
C ALA A 120 15.31 -12.60 -3.91
N LYS A 121 16.45 -12.39 -4.58
CA LYS A 121 17.21 -13.47 -5.22
C LYS A 121 17.85 -14.36 -4.16
N SER A 122 17.83 -15.67 -4.38
CA SER A 122 18.59 -16.61 -3.57
C SER A 122 20.09 -16.27 -3.62
N GLY A 123 20.75 -16.31 -2.47
CA GLY A 123 22.15 -15.94 -2.29
C GLY A 123 22.40 -14.42 -2.16
N ALA A 124 21.38 -13.56 -2.28
CA ALA A 124 21.54 -12.12 -2.14
C ALA A 124 22.07 -11.71 -0.75
N TYR A 125 21.81 -12.53 0.27
CA TYR A 125 22.23 -12.29 1.65
C TYR A 125 23.34 -13.23 2.13
N ALA A 126 23.90 -14.07 1.25
CA ALA A 126 25.08 -14.91 1.52
C ALA A 126 26.37 -14.07 1.52
N LEU A 127 26.44 -13.08 2.41
CA LEU A 127 27.43 -12.00 2.41
C LEU A 127 28.66 -12.36 3.24
N THR A 128 29.83 -12.24 2.62
CA THR A 128 31.16 -12.45 3.20
C THR A 128 31.95 -11.12 3.22
N PRO A 129 33.05 -11.01 3.99
CA PRO A 129 33.88 -9.79 3.99
C PRO A 129 34.41 -9.37 2.61
N ASP A 130 34.55 -10.31 1.67
CA ASP A 130 35.00 -10.05 0.30
C ASP A 130 33.85 -9.69 -0.67
N SER A 131 32.59 -9.79 -0.20
CA SER A 131 31.42 -9.44 -1.00
C SER A 131 31.42 -7.94 -1.33
N ALA A 132 30.98 -7.60 -2.54
CA ALA A 132 30.84 -6.20 -2.92
C ALA A 132 29.86 -5.48 -1.98
N ARG A 133 30.33 -4.38 -1.38
CA ARG A 133 29.53 -3.54 -0.47
C ARG A 133 28.27 -2.98 -1.16
N ILE A 134 28.32 -2.73 -2.46
CA ILE A 134 27.21 -2.13 -3.24
C ILE A 134 26.89 -3.05 -4.41
N VAL A 135 25.68 -3.61 -4.40
CA VAL A 135 25.13 -4.43 -5.48
C VAL A 135 23.79 -3.82 -5.90
N VAL A 136 23.83 -2.87 -6.82
CA VAL A 136 22.63 -2.20 -7.37
C VAL A 136 22.66 -2.30 -8.88
N ASN A 137 21.92 -3.26 -9.43
CA ASN A 137 21.85 -3.51 -10.87
C ASN A 137 20.82 -2.59 -11.57
N ASP A 138 20.84 -2.59 -12.90
CA ASP A 138 19.84 -1.88 -13.69
C ASP A 138 18.45 -2.48 -13.49
N ILE A 139 17.57 -1.72 -12.84
CA ILE A 139 16.20 -2.15 -12.53
C ILE A 139 15.34 -2.39 -13.77
N PHE A 140 15.68 -1.78 -14.91
CA PHE A 140 14.93 -1.98 -16.17
C PHE A 140 15.28 -3.30 -16.85
N SER A 141 16.33 -3.99 -16.42
CA SER A 141 16.69 -5.33 -16.90
C SER A 141 15.86 -6.46 -16.25
N VAL A 142 15.13 -6.18 -15.16
CA VAL A 142 14.31 -7.15 -14.44
C VAL A 142 13.06 -7.49 -15.26
N LYS A 143 12.82 -8.78 -15.51
CA LYS A 143 11.72 -9.29 -16.36
C LYS A 143 10.63 -10.04 -15.62
N GLU A 144 10.90 -10.52 -14.41
CA GLU A 144 9.94 -11.33 -13.63
C GLU A 144 9.60 -10.63 -12.31
N THR A 145 8.41 -10.89 -11.78
CA THR A 145 8.14 -10.62 -10.36
C THR A 145 8.90 -11.62 -9.51
N ALA A 146 9.25 -11.25 -8.29
CA ALA A 146 9.82 -12.21 -7.35
C ALA A 146 8.76 -13.29 -7.07
N GLY A 147 8.85 -14.45 -7.74
CA GLY A 147 7.92 -15.58 -7.60
C GLY A 147 7.96 -16.27 -6.23
N HIS A 148 8.48 -15.59 -5.21
CA HIS A 148 8.57 -16.10 -3.86
C HIS A 148 7.22 -15.98 -3.19
N LEU A 149 6.46 -17.04 -3.38
CA LEU A 149 5.24 -17.35 -2.65
C LEU A 149 5.58 -17.39 -1.16
N ILE A 150 5.08 -16.40 -0.44
CA ILE A 150 5.13 -16.37 1.02
C ILE A 150 3.81 -16.94 1.52
N ASP A 151 3.92 -17.83 2.49
CA ASP A 151 2.84 -18.16 3.42
C ASP A 151 2.53 -16.87 4.19
N GLY A 152 1.27 -16.59 4.51
CA GLY A 152 0.84 -15.21 4.80
C GLY A 152 1.63 -14.49 5.90
N LEU A 153 1.48 -13.15 5.97
CA LEU A 153 1.98 -12.36 7.09
C LEU A 153 1.35 -12.89 8.38
N LYS A 154 2.04 -13.77 9.12
CA LYS A 154 1.49 -14.52 10.26
C LYS A 154 0.90 -13.61 11.36
N ASP A 155 1.36 -12.37 11.41
CA ASP A 155 0.94 -11.36 12.38
C ASP A 155 -0.15 -10.41 11.87
N ARG A 156 -0.73 -10.67 10.68
CA ARG A 156 -1.80 -9.84 10.12
C ARG A 156 -3.08 -10.63 9.98
N ALA A 157 -4.19 -9.99 10.33
CA ALA A 157 -5.53 -10.54 10.12
C ALA A 157 -5.91 -10.71 8.63
N ARG A 158 -5.14 -10.13 7.71
CA ARG A 158 -5.40 -10.13 6.26
C ARG A 158 -4.12 -10.45 5.52
N ALA A 159 -4.21 -11.32 4.52
CA ALA A 159 -3.08 -11.65 3.67
C ALA A 159 -2.99 -10.69 2.48
N TYR A 160 -1.77 -10.30 2.11
CA TYR A 160 -1.50 -9.49 0.93
C TYR A 160 -0.87 -10.38 -0.14
N VAL A 161 -1.33 -10.28 -1.38
CA VAL A 161 -0.81 -11.04 -2.52
C VAL A 161 -0.35 -10.06 -3.59
N GLU A 162 0.95 -10.01 -3.84
CA GLU A 162 1.51 -9.22 -4.94
C GLU A 162 1.16 -9.87 -6.27
N VAL A 163 0.34 -9.18 -7.06
CA VAL A 163 -0.05 -9.65 -8.41
C VAL A 163 0.72 -8.91 -9.50
N GLN A 164 1.24 -7.71 -9.23
CA GLN A 164 1.87 -6.84 -10.21
C GLN A 164 2.99 -5.99 -9.55
N ASN A 165 4.09 -5.74 -10.26
CA ASN A 165 5.19 -4.88 -9.79
C ASN A 165 5.77 -4.05 -10.94
N GLY A 166 6.43 -2.94 -10.60
CA GLY A 166 6.91 -1.96 -11.59
C GLY A 166 5.77 -1.19 -12.27
N CYS A 167 6.10 -0.29 -13.20
CA CYS A 167 5.08 0.51 -13.90
C CYS A 167 5.63 1.08 -15.21
N ASP A 168 4.87 0.95 -16.28
CA ASP A 168 5.23 1.51 -17.60
C ASP A 168 4.77 2.97 -17.78
N HIS A 169 3.94 3.47 -16.87
CA HIS A 169 3.55 4.87 -16.89
C HIS A 169 4.67 5.79 -16.44
N ARG A 170 4.66 6.98 -17.01
CA ARG A 170 5.66 8.03 -16.78
C ARG A 170 4.96 9.28 -16.25
N CYS A 171 4.19 9.10 -15.16
CA CYS A 171 3.61 10.23 -14.43
C CYS A 171 4.73 11.20 -14.04
N THR A 172 4.54 12.50 -14.26
CA THR A 172 5.64 13.48 -14.19
C THR A 172 6.24 13.64 -12.80
N PHE A 173 5.52 13.22 -11.75
CA PHE A 173 5.95 13.25 -10.35
C PHE A 173 6.48 11.92 -9.82
N CYS A 174 6.31 10.83 -10.56
CA CYS A 174 6.49 9.48 -10.03
C CYS A 174 7.92 8.98 -10.24
N ILE A 175 8.61 8.63 -9.15
CA ILE A 175 9.95 8.04 -9.19
C ILE A 175 9.92 6.51 -9.34
N ILE A 176 8.75 5.88 -9.16
CA ILE A 176 8.61 4.42 -9.05
C ILE A 176 9.23 3.63 -10.22
N PRO A 177 9.09 4.03 -11.49
CA PRO A 177 9.73 3.29 -12.59
C PRO A 177 11.25 3.14 -12.42
N TYR A 178 11.92 4.12 -11.81
CA TYR A 178 13.37 4.07 -11.55
C TYR A 178 13.73 3.24 -10.32
N GLY A 179 12.77 2.93 -9.44
CA GLY A 179 12.99 2.07 -8.27
C GLY A 179 12.51 0.63 -8.46
N ARG A 180 11.57 0.40 -9.37
CA ARG A 180 10.89 -0.89 -9.56
C ARG A 180 10.87 -1.40 -11.01
N GLY A 181 11.34 -0.61 -11.98
CA GLY A 181 11.41 -1.01 -13.38
C GLY A 181 10.06 -1.00 -14.10
N ASN A 182 10.03 -1.65 -15.26
CA ASN A 182 8.84 -1.81 -16.11
C ASN A 182 7.76 -2.67 -15.46
N SER A 183 6.52 -2.60 -15.95
CA SER A 183 5.43 -3.41 -15.43
C SER A 183 5.71 -4.90 -15.62
N ARG A 184 5.40 -5.69 -14.60
CA ARG A 184 5.53 -7.15 -14.58
C ARG A 184 4.38 -7.76 -13.80
N SER A 185 3.81 -8.84 -14.32
CA SER A 185 2.64 -9.49 -13.75
C SER A 185 2.96 -10.90 -13.25
N ALA A 186 2.42 -11.25 -12.08
CA ALA A 186 2.38 -12.63 -11.64
C ALA A 186 1.39 -13.44 -12.49
N ALA A 187 1.73 -14.68 -12.84
CA ALA A 187 0.83 -15.54 -13.58
C ALA A 187 -0.42 -15.89 -12.75
N ALA A 188 -1.59 -15.92 -13.40
CA ALA A 188 -2.86 -16.16 -12.70
C ALA A 188 -2.89 -17.50 -11.94
N GLY A 189 -2.22 -18.54 -12.46
CA GLY A 189 -2.13 -19.84 -11.80
C GLY A 189 -1.40 -19.77 -10.45
N ASP A 190 -0.28 -19.03 -10.41
CA ASP A 190 0.51 -18.86 -9.19
C ASP A 190 -0.26 -18.05 -8.15
N VAL A 191 -0.94 -16.99 -8.58
CA VAL A 191 -1.80 -16.16 -7.72
C VAL A 191 -2.92 -17.00 -7.12
N VAL A 192 -3.65 -17.77 -7.94
CA VAL A 192 -4.73 -18.65 -7.46
C VAL A 192 -4.19 -19.68 -6.47
N GLY A 193 -3.08 -20.36 -6.80
CA GLY A 193 -2.46 -21.34 -5.91
C GLY A 193 -1.99 -20.74 -4.58
N GLN A 194 -1.47 -19.51 -4.58
CA GLN A 194 -1.12 -18.79 -3.36
C GLN A 194 -2.34 -18.53 -2.49
N ILE A 195 -3.41 -18.00 -3.09
CA ILE A 195 -4.64 -17.68 -2.38
C ILE A 195 -5.28 -18.94 -1.78
N GLN A 196 -5.25 -20.07 -2.50
CA GLN A 196 -5.74 -21.35 -1.96
C GLN A 196 -4.97 -21.78 -0.71
N ARG A 197 -3.64 -21.65 -0.69
CA ARG A 197 -2.83 -21.97 0.49
C ARG A 197 -3.15 -21.04 1.66
N LEU A 198 -3.24 -19.73 1.41
CA LEU A 198 -3.60 -18.74 2.44
C LEU A 198 -4.98 -19.01 3.04
N VAL A 199 -5.97 -19.34 2.21
CA VAL A 199 -7.30 -19.73 2.71
C VAL A 199 -7.21 -21.01 3.54
N GLY A 200 -6.41 -22.00 3.11
CA GLY A 200 -6.15 -23.22 3.87
C GLY A 200 -5.43 -22.99 5.21
N GLU A 201 -4.69 -21.89 5.35
CA GLU A 201 -4.07 -21.44 6.60
C GLU A 201 -5.03 -20.67 7.52
N GLY A 202 -6.27 -20.41 7.09
CA GLY A 202 -7.31 -19.73 7.87
C GLY A 202 -7.46 -18.24 7.58
N TYR A 203 -6.81 -17.70 6.53
CA TYR A 203 -7.02 -16.29 6.15
C TYR A 203 -8.41 -16.07 5.55
N ASN A 204 -9.20 -15.22 6.21
CA ASN A 204 -10.55 -14.86 5.77
C ASN A 204 -10.57 -13.77 4.69
N GLU A 205 -9.55 -12.91 4.64
CA GLU A 205 -9.46 -11.84 3.66
C GLU A 205 -8.09 -11.81 2.97
N VAL A 206 -8.13 -11.76 1.64
CA VAL A 206 -6.97 -11.56 0.77
C VAL A 206 -7.06 -10.20 0.08
N VAL A 207 -5.97 -9.44 0.14
CA VAL A 207 -5.82 -8.14 -0.52
C VAL A 207 -4.86 -8.28 -1.70
N LEU A 208 -5.35 -8.09 -2.92
CA LEU A 208 -4.48 -8.02 -4.10
C LEU A 208 -3.73 -6.69 -4.11
N THR A 209 -2.41 -6.76 -4.27
CA THR A 209 -1.54 -5.60 -4.27
C THR A 209 -0.62 -5.55 -5.49
N GLY A 210 -0.29 -4.33 -5.89
CA GLY A 210 0.70 -4.06 -6.92
C GLY A 210 1.04 -2.58 -6.97
N VAL A 211 1.93 -2.20 -7.87
CA VAL A 211 2.29 -0.80 -8.11
C VAL A 211 1.22 -0.11 -8.95
N ASP A 212 0.83 -0.75 -10.04
CA ASP A 212 -0.24 -0.38 -10.95
C ASP A 212 -0.99 -1.66 -11.33
N MET A 213 -1.86 -2.10 -10.42
CA MET A 213 -2.53 -3.39 -10.52
C MET A 213 -3.46 -3.49 -11.74
N THR A 214 -3.97 -2.37 -12.22
CA THR A 214 -4.78 -2.27 -13.43
C THR A 214 -4.02 -2.61 -14.71
N SER A 215 -2.69 -2.45 -14.69
CA SER A 215 -1.81 -2.88 -15.78
C SER A 215 -1.48 -4.38 -15.74
N TRP A 216 -2.03 -5.15 -14.80
CA TRP A 216 -1.80 -6.59 -14.73
C TRP A 216 -2.22 -7.29 -16.03
N GLY A 217 -1.34 -8.18 -16.50
CA GLY A 217 -1.57 -9.06 -17.64
C GLY A 217 -1.14 -8.49 -18.99
N ALA A 218 -0.77 -7.21 -19.09
CA ALA A 218 -0.29 -6.61 -20.34
C ALA A 218 0.99 -7.27 -20.88
N ASP A 219 1.81 -7.84 -20.00
CA ASP A 219 3.04 -8.60 -20.29
C ASP A 219 2.81 -10.13 -20.40
N LEU A 220 1.58 -10.60 -20.19
CA LEU A 220 1.25 -12.04 -20.23
C LEU A 220 0.68 -12.46 -21.60
N PRO A 221 0.81 -13.75 -21.98
CA PRO A 221 0.21 -14.28 -23.21
C PRO A 221 -1.30 -14.03 -23.27
N GLY A 222 -1.78 -13.49 -24.39
CA GLY A 222 -3.19 -13.15 -24.59
C GLY A 222 -3.63 -11.85 -23.90
N THR A 223 -2.71 -11.11 -23.28
CA THR A 223 -2.93 -9.79 -22.67
C THR A 223 -4.21 -9.69 -21.83
N PRO A 224 -4.44 -10.62 -20.88
CA PRO A 224 -5.65 -10.59 -20.06
C PRO A 224 -5.68 -9.33 -19.20
N GLN A 225 -6.87 -8.80 -18.96
CA GLN A 225 -7.08 -7.66 -18.05
C GLN A 225 -7.29 -8.11 -16.61
N LEU A 226 -7.13 -7.19 -15.64
CA LEU A 226 -7.28 -7.43 -14.21
C LEU A 226 -8.60 -8.13 -13.83
N GLY A 227 -9.72 -7.77 -14.45
CA GLY A 227 -11.01 -8.42 -14.20
C GLY A 227 -10.99 -9.94 -14.44
N HIS A 228 -10.18 -10.42 -15.37
CA HIS A 228 -10.00 -11.86 -15.61
C HIS A 228 -9.24 -12.55 -14.47
N LEU A 229 -8.26 -11.89 -13.86
CA LEU A 229 -7.58 -12.41 -12.66
C LEU A 229 -8.57 -12.53 -11.51
N VAL A 230 -9.33 -11.47 -11.24
CA VAL A 230 -10.34 -11.43 -10.18
C VAL A 230 -11.38 -12.53 -10.38
N ALA A 231 -11.93 -12.66 -11.60
CA ALA A 231 -12.89 -13.71 -11.93
C ALA A 231 -12.30 -15.12 -11.76
N ARG A 232 -11.04 -15.34 -12.15
CA ARG A 232 -10.37 -16.64 -11.94
C ARG A 232 -10.18 -16.97 -10.47
N ILE A 233 -9.75 -16.00 -9.65
CA ILE A 233 -9.60 -16.19 -8.20
C ILE A 233 -10.95 -16.58 -7.58
N LEU A 234 -11.99 -15.80 -7.84
CA LEU A 234 -13.33 -16.04 -7.28
C LEU A 234 -13.91 -17.39 -7.73
N LYS A 235 -13.63 -17.82 -8.96
CA LYS A 235 -14.05 -19.12 -9.47
C LYS A 235 -13.29 -20.29 -8.86
N HIS A 236 -11.96 -20.18 -8.71
CA HIS A 236 -11.09 -21.30 -8.36
C HIS A 236 -10.75 -21.38 -6.85
N VAL A 237 -11.17 -20.38 -6.07
CA VAL A 237 -11.05 -20.39 -4.60
C VAL A 237 -12.43 -20.14 -3.97
N PRO A 238 -13.35 -21.12 -4.01
CA PRO A 238 -14.71 -20.96 -3.50
C PRO A 238 -14.75 -20.62 -2.00
N ASP A 239 -13.79 -21.13 -1.22
CA ASP A 239 -13.73 -20.95 0.23
C ASP A 239 -13.23 -19.56 0.68
N LEU A 240 -12.70 -18.75 -0.24
CA LEU A 240 -12.27 -17.39 0.06
C LEU A 240 -13.46 -16.55 0.52
N LYS A 241 -13.42 -16.04 1.76
CA LYS A 241 -14.53 -15.25 2.31
C LYS A 241 -14.55 -13.81 1.77
N ARG A 242 -13.37 -13.21 1.57
CA ARG A 242 -13.26 -11.85 1.07
C ARG A 242 -12.03 -11.62 0.20
N LEU A 243 -12.25 -11.02 -0.95
CA LEU A 243 -11.22 -10.50 -1.84
C LEU A 243 -11.30 -8.97 -1.84
N ARG A 244 -10.17 -8.30 -1.62
CA ARG A 244 -10.07 -6.84 -1.71
C ARG A 244 -9.03 -6.44 -2.73
N LEU A 245 -9.32 -5.38 -3.46
CA LEU A 245 -8.38 -4.72 -4.34
C LEU A 245 -7.71 -3.56 -3.60
N SER A 246 -6.39 -3.43 -3.75
CA SER A 246 -5.67 -2.24 -3.28
C SER A 246 -5.88 -1.04 -4.23
N SER A 247 -4.89 -0.16 -4.38
CA SER A 247 -5.02 1.04 -5.24
C SER A 247 -5.10 0.64 -6.71
N ILE A 248 -6.02 1.24 -7.46
CA ILE A 248 -6.20 1.03 -8.90
C ILE A 248 -6.23 2.37 -9.66
N ASP A 249 -5.83 2.33 -10.92
CA ASP A 249 -5.98 3.46 -11.83
C ASP A 249 -7.44 3.56 -12.31
N ALA A 250 -8.03 4.75 -12.20
CA ALA A 250 -9.39 5.02 -12.67
C ALA A 250 -9.55 4.77 -14.18
N ALA A 251 -8.46 4.81 -14.95
CA ALA A 251 -8.51 4.66 -16.40
C ALA A 251 -8.81 3.22 -16.89
N GLU A 252 -8.70 2.19 -16.04
CA GLU A 252 -8.52 0.81 -16.51
C GLU A 252 -9.41 -0.24 -15.82
N ILE A 253 -10.63 0.13 -15.43
CA ILE A 253 -11.62 -0.85 -14.96
C ILE A 253 -12.34 -1.46 -16.15
N ASP A 254 -12.02 -2.72 -16.45
CA ASP A 254 -12.63 -3.49 -17.52
C ASP A 254 -14.03 -4.02 -17.16
N ASP A 255 -14.80 -4.43 -18.18
CA ASP A 255 -16.18 -4.89 -18.01
C ASP A 255 -16.29 -6.19 -17.20
N THR A 256 -15.25 -7.04 -17.21
CA THR A 256 -15.24 -8.27 -16.38
C THR A 256 -15.11 -7.90 -14.91
N LEU A 257 -14.26 -6.92 -14.58
CA LEU A 257 -14.15 -6.40 -13.23
C LEU A 257 -15.45 -5.71 -12.78
N LEU A 258 -16.09 -4.93 -13.65
CA LEU A 258 -17.38 -4.32 -13.35
C LEU A 258 -18.46 -5.38 -13.07
N LYS A 259 -18.50 -6.45 -13.87
CA LYS A 259 -19.39 -7.58 -13.64
C LYS A 259 -19.12 -8.25 -12.29
N ALA A 260 -17.85 -8.44 -11.92
CA ALA A 260 -17.51 -8.97 -10.60
C ALA A 260 -18.03 -8.08 -9.47
N PHE A 261 -17.94 -6.75 -9.59
CA PHE A 261 -18.56 -5.85 -8.61
C PHE A 261 -20.08 -6.01 -8.53
N ALA A 262 -20.75 -6.27 -9.65
CA ALA A 262 -22.20 -6.46 -9.67
C ALA A 262 -22.64 -7.79 -9.03
N GLU A 263 -21.90 -8.87 -9.25
CA GLU A 263 -22.36 -10.24 -9.02
C GLU A 263 -21.68 -10.97 -7.85
N GLU A 264 -20.47 -10.57 -7.44
CA GLU A 264 -19.66 -11.33 -6.47
C GLU A 264 -19.61 -10.65 -5.10
N GLU A 265 -20.39 -11.15 -4.14
CA GLU A 265 -20.44 -10.63 -2.76
C GLU A 265 -19.08 -10.70 -2.03
N ARG A 266 -18.23 -11.67 -2.40
CA ARG A 266 -16.89 -11.82 -1.84
C ARG A 266 -15.94 -10.69 -2.24
N LEU A 267 -16.22 -9.99 -3.34
CA LEU A 267 -15.44 -8.82 -3.75
C LEU A 267 -15.84 -7.63 -2.87
N ALA A 268 -14.92 -7.20 -2.00
CA ALA A 268 -15.18 -6.16 -1.03
C ALA A 268 -15.68 -4.86 -1.71
N PRO A 269 -16.75 -4.22 -1.19
CA PRO A 269 -17.34 -3.02 -1.75
C PRO A 269 -16.50 -1.78 -1.39
N TYR A 270 -15.24 -1.77 -1.80
CA TYR A 270 -14.32 -0.66 -1.65
C TYR A 270 -13.36 -0.57 -2.82
N LEU A 271 -13.17 0.65 -3.34
CA LEU A 271 -12.12 0.96 -4.29
C LEU A 271 -11.30 2.15 -3.85
N HIS A 272 -9.97 1.96 -3.86
CA HIS A 272 -9.03 3.06 -3.68
C HIS A 272 -8.53 3.51 -5.05
N LEU A 273 -8.79 4.77 -5.42
CA LEU A 273 -8.50 5.30 -6.74
C LEU A 273 -7.27 6.19 -6.73
N SER A 274 -6.32 5.96 -7.63
CA SER A 274 -5.14 6.81 -7.78
C SER A 274 -5.46 8.09 -8.58
N LEU A 275 -6.35 8.94 -8.06
CA LEU A 275 -6.88 10.12 -8.78
C LEU A 275 -5.85 11.25 -8.92
N GLN A 276 -5.03 11.44 -7.90
CA GLN A 276 -3.94 12.44 -7.77
C GLN A 276 -4.41 13.90 -7.75
N HIS A 277 -5.37 14.30 -8.58
CA HIS A 277 -5.92 15.66 -8.59
C HIS A 277 -7.33 15.69 -9.18
N GLY A 278 -8.03 16.82 -9.05
CA GLY A 278 -9.39 17.02 -9.58
C GLY A 278 -9.53 18.08 -10.65
N ASP A 279 -8.44 18.46 -11.31
CA ASP A 279 -8.40 19.52 -12.33
C ASP A 279 -7.67 19.01 -13.57
N ASP A 280 -8.27 19.18 -14.75
CA ASP A 280 -7.76 18.59 -15.99
C ASP A 280 -6.41 19.17 -16.43
N MET A 281 -6.13 20.44 -16.14
CA MET A 281 -4.83 21.03 -16.47
C MET A 281 -3.73 20.40 -15.61
N ILE A 282 -3.99 20.21 -14.31
CA ILE A 282 -3.05 19.54 -13.41
C ILE A 282 -2.92 18.05 -13.72
N LEU A 283 -4.02 17.35 -13.98
CA LEU A 283 -4.00 15.94 -14.40
C LEU A 283 -3.17 15.75 -15.69
N LYS A 284 -3.34 16.64 -16.68
CA LYS A 284 -2.54 16.64 -17.90
C LYS A 284 -1.06 16.88 -17.62
N ARG A 285 -0.71 17.85 -16.76
CA ARG A 285 0.69 18.11 -16.35
C ARG A 285 1.29 16.97 -15.52
N MET A 286 0.48 16.26 -14.76
CA MET A 286 0.83 15.03 -14.05
C MET A 286 1.02 13.85 -15.01
N LYS A 287 0.57 13.97 -16.27
CA LYS A 287 0.48 12.92 -17.28
C LYS A 287 -0.44 11.76 -16.84
N ARG A 288 -1.57 12.12 -16.21
CA ARG A 288 -2.65 11.17 -15.90
C ARG A 288 -3.40 10.79 -17.18
N ARG A 289 -3.98 9.60 -17.18
CA ARG A 289 -4.72 8.99 -18.31
C ARG A 289 -6.24 9.18 -18.19
N HIS A 290 -6.66 9.91 -17.17
CA HIS A 290 -8.06 10.20 -16.86
C HIS A 290 -8.24 11.70 -16.70
N SER A 291 -9.40 12.20 -17.10
CA SER A 291 -9.90 13.53 -16.78
C SER A 291 -10.70 13.51 -15.48
N ARG A 292 -11.07 14.69 -15.00
CA ARG A 292 -12.05 14.87 -13.94
C ARG A 292 -13.38 14.18 -14.28
N ALA A 293 -13.85 14.35 -15.52
CA ALA A 293 -15.11 13.78 -15.98
C ALA A 293 -15.08 12.25 -15.96
N ASP A 294 -13.96 11.64 -16.40
CA ASP A 294 -13.79 10.19 -16.38
C ASP A 294 -13.84 9.64 -14.95
N SER A 295 -13.23 10.35 -14.00
CA SER A 295 -13.23 9.97 -12.58
C SER A 295 -14.66 9.93 -12.02
N ILE A 296 -15.47 10.96 -12.31
CA ILE A 296 -16.86 11.05 -11.87
C ILE A 296 -17.71 9.96 -12.55
N ALA A 297 -17.56 9.79 -13.86
CA ALA A 297 -18.30 8.80 -14.63
C ALA A 297 -18.01 7.37 -14.14
N LEU A 298 -16.74 7.07 -13.83
CA LEU A 298 -16.33 5.79 -13.27
C LEU A 298 -17.02 5.50 -11.94
N VAL A 299 -16.92 6.43 -10.99
CA VAL A 299 -17.54 6.28 -9.67
C VAL A 299 -19.05 6.06 -9.79
N GLN A 300 -19.72 6.79 -10.68
CA GLN A 300 -21.15 6.63 -10.96
C GLN A 300 -21.46 5.26 -11.56
N LYS A 301 -20.66 4.80 -12.54
CA LYS A 301 -20.81 3.49 -13.20
C LYS A 301 -20.67 2.33 -12.21
N ILE A 302 -19.72 2.40 -11.27
CA ILE A 302 -19.53 1.33 -10.30
C ILE A 302 -20.62 1.37 -9.23
N ARG A 303 -20.99 2.57 -8.75
CA ARG A 303 -22.06 2.72 -7.75
C ARG A 303 -23.42 2.25 -8.27
N SER A 304 -23.69 2.36 -9.58
CA SER A 304 -24.95 1.88 -10.15
C SER A 304 -25.08 0.35 -10.11
N VAL A 305 -23.96 -0.38 -10.17
CA VAL A 305 -23.95 -1.85 -10.06
C VAL A 305 -23.64 -2.35 -8.65
N ARG A 306 -23.03 -1.50 -7.80
CA ARG A 306 -22.68 -1.83 -6.42
C ARG A 306 -22.97 -0.67 -5.45
N PRO A 307 -24.24 -0.47 -5.04
CA PRO A 307 -24.67 0.76 -4.35
C PRO A 307 -24.07 1.02 -2.96
N ASP A 308 -23.58 -0.02 -2.29
CA ASP A 308 -22.93 0.02 -0.98
C ASP A 308 -21.41 0.27 -1.07
N ILE A 309 -20.86 0.42 -2.28
CA ILE A 309 -19.43 0.66 -2.46
C ILE A 309 -18.98 2.01 -1.89
N ALA A 310 -17.86 1.99 -1.16
CA ALA A 310 -17.16 3.19 -0.73
C ALA A 310 -15.91 3.44 -1.59
N PHE A 311 -15.57 4.73 -1.75
CA PHE A 311 -14.40 5.14 -2.53
C PHE A 311 -13.37 5.81 -1.63
N GLY A 312 -12.11 5.42 -1.80
CA GLY A 312 -10.98 6.19 -1.35
C GLY A 312 -10.19 6.76 -2.53
N ALA A 313 -9.31 7.72 -2.25
CA ALA A 313 -8.39 8.20 -3.27
C ALA A 313 -7.08 8.76 -2.71
N ASP A 314 -6.02 8.57 -3.50
CA ASP A 314 -4.76 9.29 -3.37
C ASP A 314 -4.89 10.66 -4.04
N MET A 315 -4.56 11.73 -3.30
CA MET A 315 -4.60 13.10 -3.80
C MET A 315 -3.30 13.83 -3.46
N ILE A 316 -2.74 14.55 -4.43
CA ILE A 316 -1.54 15.37 -4.29
C ILE A 316 -1.96 16.84 -4.20
N ALA A 317 -1.52 17.52 -3.16
CA ALA A 317 -1.73 18.96 -2.98
C ALA A 317 -0.44 19.74 -3.27
N GLY A 318 -0.58 20.88 -3.93
CA GLY A 318 0.54 21.78 -4.22
C GLY A 318 1.45 21.26 -5.34
N PHE A 319 0.89 20.56 -6.33
CA PHE A 319 1.64 20.19 -7.53
C PHE A 319 2.22 21.45 -8.20
N PRO A 320 3.40 21.40 -8.84
CA PRO A 320 3.98 22.58 -9.50
C PRO A 320 2.97 23.24 -10.42
N THR A 321 2.94 24.57 -10.46
CA THR A 321 2.00 25.39 -11.27
C THR A 321 0.50 25.30 -10.89
N GLU A 322 0.14 24.63 -9.79
CA GLU A 322 -1.24 24.60 -9.26
C GLU A 322 -1.70 25.98 -8.78
N THR A 323 -2.75 26.51 -9.40
CA THR A 323 -3.38 27.79 -9.02
C THR A 323 -4.48 27.55 -7.98
N GLU A 324 -5.04 28.62 -7.43
CA GLU A 324 -6.18 28.52 -6.52
C GLU A 324 -7.41 27.87 -7.19
N ALA A 325 -7.69 28.21 -8.47
CA ALA A 325 -8.78 27.61 -9.23
C ALA A 325 -8.58 26.10 -9.42
N HIS A 326 -7.36 25.65 -9.75
CA HIS A 326 -7.06 24.23 -9.86
C HIS A 326 -7.26 23.52 -8.50
N PHE A 327 -6.79 24.13 -7.41
CA PHE A 327 -6.95 23.56 -6.07
C PHE A 327 -8.43 23.47 -5.64
N ALA A 328 -9.26 24.45 -6.00
CA ALA A 328 -10.72 24.36 -5.82
C ALA A 328 -11.34 23.19 -6.61
N GLY A 329 -10.80 22.89 -7.80
CA GLY A 329 -11.10 21.67 -8.55
C GLY A 329 -10.80 20.40 -7.75
N ALA A 330 -9.62 20.31 -7.12
CA ALA A 330 -9.27 19.18 -6.26
C ALA A 330 -10.23 19.02 -5.06
N LEU A 331 -10.57 20.12 -4.37
CA LEU A 331 -11.50 20.09 -3.24
C LEU A 331 -12.91 19.64 -3.66
N SER A 332 -13.43 20.16 -4.76
CA SER A 332 -14.78 19.82 -5.23
C SER A 332 -14.88 18.40 -5.81
N LEU A 333 -13.76 17.80 -6.25
CA LEU A 333 -13.78 16.40 -6.71
C LEU A 333 -14.17 15.44 -5.58
N VAL A 334 -13.76 15.76 -4.34
CA VAL A 334 -14.08 14.95 -3.15
C VAL A 334 -15.58 14.75 -3.02
N ASP A 335 -16.37 15.82 -3.20
CA ASP A 335 -17.83 15.72 -3.12
C ASP A 335 -18.41 15.11 -4.40
N ALA A 336 -17.90 15.48 -5.57
CA ALA A 336 -18.41 14.99 -6.85
C ALA A 336 -18.29 13.45 -7.00
N CYS A 337 -17.28 12.85 -6.39
CA CYS A 337 -17.09 11.39 -6.35
C CYS A 337 -17.52 10.78 -5.00
N ASP A 338 -17.97 11.57 -4.02
CA ASP A 338 -18.30 11.12 -2.67
C ASP A 338 -17.19 10.23 -2.08
N LEU A 339 -15.95 10.75 -2.15
CA LEU A 339 -14.74 10.06 -1.68
C LEU A 339 -14.73 10.04 -0.15
N SER A 340 -14.93 8.85 0.41
CA SER A 340 -15.06 8.63 1.85
C SER A 340 -13.70 8.57 2.56
N PHE A 341 -12.65 8.12 1.86
CA PHE A 341 -11.32 7.91 2.43
C PHE A 341 -10.24 8.60 1.61
N LEU A 342 -9.75 9.76 2.05
CA LEU A 342 -8.68 10.48 1.34
C LEU A 342 -7.30 10.22 1.93
N HIS A 343 -6.35 9.88 1.06
CA HIS A 343 -4.92 9.88 1.35
C HIS A 343 -4.29 11.10 0.67
N VAL A 344 -3.91 12.09 1.48
CA VAL A 344 -3.41 13.37 0.98
C VAL A 344 -1.90 13.48 1.13
N PHE A 345 -1.23 13.59 -0.01
CA PHE A 345 0.21 13.78 -0.11
C PHE A 345 0.54 15.24 -0.46
N PRO A 346 1.31 15.95 0.38
CA PRO A 346 1.96 17.19 -0.06
C PRO A 346 2.93 16.85 -1.20
N PHE A 347 2.93 17.64 -2.27
CA PHE A 347 3.86 17.41 -3.37
C PHE A 347 5.31 17.39 -2.87
N SER A 348 6.03 16.33 -3.23
CA SER A 348 7.44 16.12 -2.88
C SER A 348 8.25 15.98 -4.16
N PRO A 349 9.06 16.98 -4.56
CA PRO A 349 9.88 16.87 -5.75
C PRO A 349 10.90 15.74 -5.57
N ARG A 350 10.91 14.81 -6.52
CA ARG A 350 11.86 13.69 -6.56
C ARG A 350 12.91 13.94 -7.63
N PRO A 351 14.20 13.70 -7.34
CA PRO A 351 15.27 13.78 -8.34
C PRO A 351 14.88 13.02 -9.62
N GLN A 352 15.33 13.51 -10.78
CA GLN A 352 15.09 12.92 -12.11
C GLN A 352 13.64 12.95 -12.61
N THR A 353 12.65 13.31 -11.80
CA THR A 353 11.25 13.44 -12.27
C THR A 353 11.02 14.75 -13.05
N PRO A 354 10.20 14.74 -14.13
CA PRO A 354 9.88 15.97 -14.87
C PRO A 354 9.26 17.07 -13.98
N ALA A 355 8.40 16.70 -13.03
CA ALA A 355 7.74 17.66 -12.13
C ALA A 355 8.74 18.37 -11.20
N ALA A 356 9.86 17.75 -10.84
CA ALA A 356 10.91 18.41 -10.06
C ALA A 356 11.62 19.55 -10.82
N LYS A 357 11.53 19.56 -12.16
CA LYS A 357 12.11 20.61 -13.03
C LYS A 357 11.12 21.76 -13.30
N MET A 358 9.87 21.64 -12.88
CA MET A 358 8.85 22.69 -13.03
C MET A 358 9.02 23.79 -11.96
N PRO A 359 8.46 25.00 -12.17
CA PRO A 359 8.42 26.04 -11.15
C PRO A 359 7.68 25.57 -9.88
N GLN A 360 8.43 25.47 -8.78
CA GLN A 360 7.94 24.93 -7.52
C GLN A 360 7.16 25.97 -6.71
N HIS A 361 6.16 25.51 -5.97
CA HIS A 361 5.50 26.32 -4.95
C HIS A 361 6.34 26.36 -3.66
N PRO A 362 6.24 27.46 -2.87
CA PRO A 362 6.86 27.52 -1.57
C PRO A 362 6.22 26.48 -0.63
N ARG A 363 7.05 25.80 0.18
CA ARG A 363 6.61 24.73 1.10
C ARG A 363 5.42 25.09 2.00
N PRO A 364 5.33 26.32 2.57
CA PRO A 364 4.16 26.72 3.36
C PRO A 364 2.83 26.62 2.60
N LEU A 365 2.81 27.00 1.31
CA LEU A 365 1.60 26.91 0.48
C LEU A 365 1.20 25.45 0.23
N ILE A 366 2.16 24.59 -0.11
CA ILE A 366 1.93 23.15 -0.31
C ILE A 366 1.35 22.53 0.97
N LYS A 367 1.92 22.86 2.14
CA LYS A 367 1.46 22.38 3.43
C LYS A 367 0.03 22.85 3.73
N ALA A 368 -0.27 24.14 3.55
CA ALA A 368 -1.59 24.70 3.79
C ALA A 368 -2.67 24.05 2.89
N ARG A 369 -2.36 23.80 1.62
CA ARG A 369 -3.28 23.09 0.71
C ARG A 369 -3.50 21.64 1.10
N ALA A 370 -2.43 20.93 1.50
CA ALA A 370 -2.54 19.57 2.01
C ALA A 370 -3.41 19.51 3.29
N GLU A 371 -3.28 20.47 4.20
CA GLU A 371 -4.12 20.57 5.40
C GLU A 371 -5.59 20.82 5.05
N GLN A 372 -5.89 21.75 4.13
CA GLN A 372 -7.26 21.99 3.67
C GLN A 372 -7.88 20.75 3.01
N LEU A 373 -7.12 20.03 2.18
CA LEU A 373 -7.62 18.82 1.54
C LEU A 373 -7.83 17.68 2.53
N ARG A 374 -6.98 17.55 3.57
CA ARG A 374 -7.22 16.61 4.69
C ARG A 374 -8.46 16.97 5.49
N ALA A 375 -8.68 18.26 5.77
CA ALA A 375 -9.90 18.72 6.45
C ALA A 375 -11.15 18.37 5.62
N LYS A 376 -11.09 18.54 4.29
CA LYS A 376 -12.15 18.12 3.38
C LYS A 376 -12.38 16.60 3.41
N GLY A 377 -11.31 15.81 3.46
CA GLY A 377 -11.37 14.36 3.64
C GLY A 377 -12.00 13.94 4.97
N ALA A 378 -11.68 14.62 6.07
CA ALA A 378 -12.28 14.34 7.38
C ALA A 378 -13.79 14.62 7.37
N GLN A 379 -14.24 15.70 6.71
CA GLN A 379 -15.67 15.97 6.52
C GLN A 379 -16.36 14.87 5.68
N ALA A 380 -15.69 14.36 4.65
CA ALA A 380 -16.23 13.30 3.81
C ALA A 380 -16.32 11.95 4.57
N LEU A 381 -15.31 11.65 5.40
CA LEU A 381 -15.34 10.49 6.28
C LEU A 381 -16.50 10.56 7.29
N ILE A 382 -16.76 11.72 7.88
CA ILE A 382 -17.92 11.90 8.79
C ILE A 382 -19.22 11.56 8.05
N ARG A 383 -19.44 12.11 6.85
CA ARG A 383 -20.64 11.78 6.04
C ARG A 383 -20.75 10.29 5.72
N HIS A 384 -19.61 9.63 5.48
CA HIS A 384 -19.59 8.18 5.30
C HIS A 384 -20.03 7.45 6.57
N LEU A 385 -19.46 7.80 7.72
CA LEU A 385 -19.77 7.19 9.02
C LEU A 385 -21.22 7.44 9.47
N ASP A 386 -21.77 8.62 9.17
CA ASP A 386 -23.18 8.94 9.43
C ASP A 386 -24.10 7.90 8.77
N ARG A 387 -23.78 7.47 7.54
CA ARG A 387 -24.52 6.46 6.77
C ARG A 387 -24.34 5.02 7.27
N GLN A 388 -23.34 4.78 8.12
CA GLN A 388 -23.06 3.45 8.68
C GLN A 388 -23.88 3.15 9.94
N SER A 389 -24.35 4.18 10.64
CA SER A 389 -25.11 4.01 11.89
C SER A 389 -26.35 3.13 11.70
N GLY A 390 -26.50 2.13 12.57
CA GLY A 390 -27.61 1.16 12.52
C GLY A 390 -27.36 -0.04 11.60
N ARG A 391 -26.32 -0.03 10.76
CA ARG A 391 -26.02 -1.17 9.86
C ARG A 391 -25.41 -2.34 10.62
N GLU A 392 -25.65 -3.53 10.08
CA GLU A 392 -24.92 -4.74 10.44
C GLU A 392 -23.86 -5.03 9.40
N VAL A 393 -22.64 -5.33 9.83
CA VAL A 393 -21.50 -5.59 8.96
C VAL A 393 -20.75 -6.83 9.43
N MET A 394 -20.28 -7.63 8.48
CA MET A 394 -19.28 -8.67 8.74
C MET A 394 -17.89 -8.04 8.60
N ALA A 395 -17.15 -7.86 9.68
CA ALA A 395 -15.86 -7.19 9.69
C ALA A 395 -14.73 -8.18 10.02
N VAL A 396 -13.54 -8.00 9.44
CA VAL A 396 -12.36 -8.79 9.80
C VAL A 396 -11.73 -8.17 11.04
N VAL A 397 -11.54 -8.96 12.09
CA VAL A 397 -10.93 -8.50 13.35
C VAL A 397 -9.43 -8.36 13.14
N GLU A 398 -8.92 -7.13 13.16
CA GLU A 398 -7.49 -6.86 12.92
C GLU A 398 -6.67 -6.91 14.22
N LYS A 399 -7.30 -6.57 15.35
CA LYS A 399 -6.74 -6.65 16.70
C LYS A 399 -7.88 -6.65 17.73
N PRO A 400 -7.62 -6.96 19.01
CA PRO A 400 -8.67 -6.94 20.04
C PRO A 400 -9.44 -5.60 20.04
N GLY A 401 -10.77 -5.69 19.95
CA GLY A 401 -11.68 -4.54 19.94
C GLY A 401 -11.66 -3.67 18.67
N PHE A 402 -10.97 -4.11 17.60
CA PHE A 402 -10.87 -3.36 16.34
C PHE A 402 -10.99 -4.27 15.12
N ALA A 403 -11.85 -3.88 14.19
CA ALA A 403 -12.15 -4.62 12.99
C ALA A 403 -12.29 -3.69 11.77
N ARG A 404 -12.19 -4.29 10.59
CA ARG A 404 -12.33 -3.63 9.29
C ARG A 404 -13.54 -4.13 8.54
N ALA A 405 -14.47 -3.23 8.25
CA ALA A 405 -15.67 -3.54 7.48
C ALA A 405 -15.35 -3.79 5.98
N PRO A 406 -16.27 -4.41 5.23
CA PRO A 406 -16.07 -4.69 3.80
C PRO A 406 -15.80 -3.42 2.99
N ASP A 407 -16.49 -2.32 3.29
CA ASP A 407 -16.31 -1.01 2.65
C ASP A 407 -15.09 -0.21 3.16
N PHE A 408 -14.21 -0.87 3.92
CA PHE A 408 -12.98 -0.33 4.51
C PHE A 408 -13.16 0.56 5.76
N THR A 409 -14.39 0.71 6.26
CA THR A 409 -14.66 1.42 7.51
C THR A 409 -13.92 0.80 8.69
N GLU A 410 -13.26 1.66 9.47
CA GLU A 410 -12.68 1.28 10.77
C GLU A 410 -13.78 1.14 11.81
N VAL A 411 -13.83 -0.01 12.48
CA VAL A 411 -14.84 -0.31 13.49
C VAL A 411 -14.15 -0.66 14.81
N THR A 412 -14.45 0.10 15.85
CA THR A 412 -14.16 -0.27 17.23
C THR A 412 -15.37 -0.98 17.82
N PHE A 413 -15.16 -2.02 18.60
CA PHE A 413 -16.26 -2.79 19.18
C PHE A 413 -15.91 -3.34 20.56
N THR A 414 -16.94 -3.67 21.34
CA THR A 414 -16.83 -4.37 22.61
C THR A 414 -17.20 -5.84 22.46
N GLY A 415 -16.49 -6.71 23.20
CA GLY A 415 -16.65 -8.17 23.13
C GLY A 415 -15.36 -8.88 22.72
N GLU A 416 -15.36 -10.20 22.85
CA GLU A 416 -14.24 -11.06 22.46
C GLU A 416 -14.46 -11.61 21.06
N ALA A 417 -13.48 -11.44 20.18
CA ALA A 417 -13.47 -12.03 18.85
C ALA A 417 -12.04 -12.35 18.43
N THR A 418 -11.87 -13.43 17.67
CA THR A 418 -10.57 -13.94 17.23
C THR A 418 -9.96 -13.00 16.19
N VAL A 419 -8.70 -12.59 16.41
CA VAL A 419 -7.92 -11.83 15.42
C VAL A 419 -7.75 -12.68 14.15
N GLY A 420 -7.97 -12.08 12.98
CA GLY A 420 -8.06 -12.79 11.69
C GLY A 420 -9.44 -13.36 11.38
N GLY A 421 -10.32 -13.48 12.38
CA GLY A 421 -11.68 -13.97 12.23
C GLY A 421 -12.66 -12.93 11.69
N LEU A 422 -13.85 -13.41 11.30
CA LEU A 422 -14.98 -12.56 10.92
C LEU A 422 -15.92 -12.34 12.11
N ALA A 423 -16.19 -11.07 12.40
CA ALA A 423 -17.13 -10.64 13.44
C ALA A 423 -18.35 -9.95 12.82
N ARG A 424 -19.55 -10.38 13.22
CA ARG A 424 -20.81 -9.71 12.92
C ARG A 424 -21.02 -8.58 13.92
N LEU A 425 -20.98 -7.35 13.43
CA LEU A 425 -21.03 -6.14 14.24
C LEU A 425 -22.26 -5.32 13.88
N ARG A 426 -22.95 -4.76 14.88
CA ARG A 426 -23.99 -3.75 14.68
C ARG A 426 -23.45 -2.37 15.03
N ILE A 427 -23.36 -1.48 14.05
CA ILE A 427 -22.83 -0.13 14.21
C ILE A 427 -23.84 0.72 14.99
N THR A 428 -23.37 1.34 16.08
CA THR A 428 -24.19 2.14 17.00
C THR A 428 -23.92 3.64 16.92
N GLY A 429 -22.81 4.05 16.31
CA GLY A 429 -22.40 5.46 16.17
C GLY A 429 -20.96 5.58 15.69
N HIS A 430 -20.34 6.75 15.84
CA HIS A 430 -18.93 7.00 15.50
C HIS A 430 -18.34 8.20 16.26
N ASP A 431 -17.01 8.28 16.32
CA ASP A 431 -16.25 9.42 16.87
C ASP A 431 -15.78 10.41 15.79
N GLY A 432 -16.23 10.21 14.55
CA GLY A 432 -15.84 11.01 13.38
C GLY A 432 -14.53 10.55 12.73
N LYS A 433 -13.86 9.54 13.30
CA LYS A 433 -12.73 8.83 12.71
C LYS A 433 -13.05 7.36 12.46
N ARG A 434 -13.80 6.74 13.36
CA ARG A 434 -14.13 5.30 13.38
C ARG A 434 -15.57 5.09 13.80
N ALA A 435 -16.17 4.02 13.27
CA ALA A 435 -17.44 3.53 13.76
C ALA A 435 -17.27 2.84 15.13
N HIS A 436 -18.30 2.93 15.95
CA HIS A 436 -18.47 2.15 17.17
C HIS A 436 -19.55 1.10 16.93
N ALA A 437 -19.31 -0.13 17.36
CA ALA A 437 -20.24 -1.23 17.17
C ALA A 437 -20.33 -2.14 18.40
N LYS A 438 -21.41 -2.92 18.45
CA LYS A 438 -21.56 -4.05 19.37
C LYS A 438 -21.36 -5.35 18.61
N LEU A 439 -20.63 -6.29 19.21
CA LEU A 439 -20.55 -7.65 18.70
C LEU A 439 -21.92 -8.32 18.85
N ILE A 440 -22.46 -8.85 17.76
CA ILE A 440 -23.73 -9.59 17.74
C ILE A 440 -23.56 -11.05 17.28
N GLY A 441 -22.37 -11.43 16.84
CA GLY A 441 -21.95 -12.80 16.55
C GLY A 441 -20.51 -12.84 16.05
N ALA A 442 -19.81 -13.96 16.24
CA ALA A 442 -18.46 -14.17 15.72
C ALA A 442 -18.35 -15.59 15.17
N GLU A 443 -17.69 -15.75 14.02
CA GLU A 443 -17.26 -17.09 13.57
C GLU A 443 -16.03 -17.48 14.40
N LEU A 444 -16.11 -18.63 15.06
CA LEU A 444 -14.94 -19.28 15.63
C LEU A 444 -14.26 -20.02 14.47
N ILE A 445 -12.99 -19.69 14.22
CA ILE A 445 -12.16 -20.29 13.16
C ILE A 445 -12.01 -21.79 13.40
#